data_AF-A0A7X3VKR5-F1
#
_entry.id   AF-A0A7X3VKR5-F1
#
_cell.length_a   1.000
_cell.length_b   1.000
_cell.length_c   1.000
_cell.angle_alpha   90.00
_cell.angle_beta   90.00
_cell.angle_gamma   90.00
#
_symmetry.space_group_name_H-M   'P 1'
#
loop_
_entity.id
_entity.type
_entity.pdbx_description
1 polymer ?
#
loop_
_entity_poly.entity_id
_entity_poly.type
_entity_poly.pdbx_seq_one_letter_code
_entity_poly.pdbx_strand_id
1 'polypeptide(L)'
;MNPKIFRLTLCVLLVLSVAYLAAEESTEDVGITEVPMPILKVGLIHPLLNYATFGDGAKLALAEINQAGGVLGRQVELIYKVETGSIADSARELAEKENVVAILGPMFSSSAVKVGPIINIPVIVGATGADVTNTGNDPRDFLFLVANSNALQAKVMAGFVVNDLGKK
;
A
#
# COMPACT_ATOMS: atom_id res chain seq x y z
N MET A 1 31.05 -20.00 71.52
CA MET A 1 31.07 -20.05 70.04
C MET A 1 32.37 -19.41 69.56
N ASN A 2 33.17 -20.11 68.75
CA ASN A 2 34.51 -19.63 68.35
C ASN A 2 34.36 -18.39 67.42
N PRO A 3 35.00 -17.25 67.72
CA PRO A 3 34.85 -16.02 66.93
C PRO A 3 35.28 -16.18 65.47
N LYS A 4 36.19 -17.13 65.17
CA LYS A 4 36.57 -17.46 63.79
C LYS A 4 35.47 -18.23 63.05
N ILE A 5 34.78 -19.13 63.75
CA ILE A 5 33.66 -19.92 63.20
C ILE A 5 32.46 -18.99 62.98
N PHE A 6 32.17 -18.09 63.92
CA PHE A 6 31.09 -17.11 63.78
C PHE A 6 31.28 -16.16 62.58
N ARG A 7 32.51 -15.67 62.37
CA ARG A 7 32.86 -14.84 61.19
C ARG A 7 32.72 -15.62 59.88
N LEU A 8 33.11 -16.89 59.86
CA LEU A 8 33.00 -17.73 58.67
C LEU A 8 31.54 -18.02 58.32
N THR A 9 30.71 -18.34 59.32
CA THR A 9 29.27 -18.57 59.13
C THR A 9 28.55 -17.30 58.67
N LEU A 10 28.91 -16.14 59.21
CA LEU A 10 28.33 -14.85 58.78
C LEU A 10 28.70 -14.51 57.33
N CYS A 11 29.95 -14.75 56.91
CA CYS A 11 30.37 -14.54 55.52
C CYS A 11 29.67 -15.50 54.54
N VAL A 12 29.49 -16.77 54.92
CA VAL A 12 28.79 -17.75 54.08
C VAL A 12 27.31 -17.39 53.92
N LEU A 13 26.65 -16.92 54.98
CA LEU A 13 25.27 -16.45 54.92
C LEU A 13 25.12 -15.18 54.07
N LEU A 14 26.09 -14.25 54.15
CA LEU A 14 26.12 -13.06 53.31
C LEU A 14 26.30 -13.41 51.82
N VAL A 15 27.22 -14.32 51.50
CA VAL A 15 27.43 -14.77 50.11
C VAL A 15 26.21 -15.51 49.55
N LEU A 16 25.55 -16.34 50.38
CA LEU A 16 24.29 -17.01 50.00
C LEU A 16 23.15 -16.02 49.77
N SER A 17 23.06 -14.94 50.56
CA SER A 17 22.03 -13.89 50.38
C SER A 17 22.24 -13.05 49.10
N VAL A 18 23.49 -12.78 48.74
CA VAL A 18 23.83 -12.06 47.49
C VAL A 18 23.58 -12.94 46.27
N ALA A 19 23.83 -14.24 46.35
CA ALA A 19 23.51 -15.19 45.28
C ALA A 19 22.00 -15.37 45.08
N TYR A 20 21.21 -15.29 46.17
CA TYR A 20 19.74 -15.35 46.08
C TYR A 20 19.16 -14.10 45.43
N LEU A 21 19.68 -12.91 45.74
CA LEU A 21 19.26 -11.65 45.11
C LEU A 21 19.64 -11.57 43.61
N ALA A 22 20.79 -12.15 43.21
CA ALA A 22 21.22 -12.17 41.81
C ALA A 22 20.47 -13.19 40.95
N ALA A 23 19.77 -14.16 41.56
CA ALA A 23 18.97 -15.17 40.85
C ALA A 23 17.53 -14.71 40.57
N GLU A 24 17.10 -13.60 41.16
CA GLU A 24 15.72 -13.06 41.08
C GLU A 24 15.65 -11.79 40.22
N GLU A 25 16.56 -11.66 39.24
CA GLU A 25 16.46 -10.67 38.18
C GLU A 25 16.39 -11.38 36.82
N SER A 26 15.47 -12.34 36.69
CA SER A 26 14.84 -12.57 35.40
C SER A 26 13.90 -11.40 35.16
N THR A 27 14.42 -10.31 34.59
CA THR A 27 13.57 -9.42 33.82
C THR A 27 12.86 -10.32 32.82
N GLU A 28 11.55 -10.55 33.02
CA GLU A 28 10.68 -10.87 31.90
C GLU A 28 10.85 -9.67 30.95
N ASP A 29 11.77 -9.83 30.00
CA ASP A 29 11.72 -9.10 28.76
C ASP A 29 10.35 -9.45 28.21
N VAL A 30 9.36 -8.59 28.48
CA VAL A 30 8.14 -8.49 27.69
C VAL A 30 8.66 -8.02 26.34
N GLY A 31 9.29 -8.97 25.64
CA GLY A 31 9.83 -8.77 24.32
C GLY A 31 8.65 -8.26 23.55
N ILE A 32 8.73 -7.00 23.14
CA ILE A 32 7.94 -6.52 22.03
C ILE A 32 8.43 -7.40 20.89
N THR A 33 7.77 -8.54 20.73
CA THR A 33 7.85 -9.33 19.53
C THR A 33 7.41 -8.35 18.47
N GLU A 34 8.37 -7.81 17.70
CA GLU A 34 8.07 -7.05 16.51
C GLU A 34 7.23 -7.99 15.65
N VAL A 35 5.90 -7.84 15.74
CA VAL A 35 4.99 -8.55 14.86
C VAL A 35 5.38 -8.07 13.47
N PRO A 36 5.93 -8.95 12.60
CA PRO A 36 6.38 -8.53 11.30
C PRO A 36 5.20 -7.84 10.61
N MET A 37 5.38 -6.56 10.29
CA MET A 37 4.30 -5.77 9.72
C MET A 37 3.86 -6.45 8.41
N PRO A 38 2.55 -6.67 8.21
CA PRO A 38 2.08 -7.39 7.03
C PRO A 38 2.44 -6.63 5.75
N ILE A 39 2.78 -7.37 4.70
CA ILE A 39 3.06 -6.82 3.36
C ILE A 39 1.82 -6.10 2.85
N LEU A 40 2.02 -4.90 2.31
CA LEU A 40 0.97 -4.10 1.71
C LEU A 40 0.79 -4.49 0.23
N LYS A 41 -0.26 -5.25 -0.07
CA LYS A 41 -0.56 -5.65 -1.44
C LYS A 41 -1.28 -4.56 -2.22
N VAL A 42 -0.79 -4.25 -3.42
CA VAL A 42 -1.40 -3.32 -4.37
C VAL A 42 -1.64 -4.07 -5.68
N GLY A 43 -2.85 -4.00 -6.22
CA GLY A 43 -3.18 -4.61 -7.49
C GLY A 43 -2.66 -3.80 -8.67
N LEU A 44 -2.24 -4.46 -9.74
CA LEU A 44 -1.93 -3.80 -11.02
C LEU A 44 -2.65 -4.52 -12.15
N ILE A 45 -3.47 -3.79 -12.89
CA ILE A 45 -4.11 -4.27 -14.11
C ILE A 45 -3.35 -3.72 -15.31
N HIS A 46 -2.58 -4.59 -15.94
CA HIS A 46 -1.79 -4.28 -17.12
C HIS A 46 -2.69 -4.34 -18.38
N PRO A 47 -2.82 -3.24 -19.16
CA PRO A 47 -3.77 -3.19 -20.27
C PRO A 47 -3.49 -4.22 -21.36
N LEU A 48 -2.24 -4.32 -21.81
CA LEU A 48 -1.76 -5.37 -22.72
C LEU A 48 -0.26 -5.55 -22.50
N LEU A 49 0.29 -6.75 -22.68
CA LEU A 49 1.70 -7.04 -22.38
C LEU A 49 2.71 -6.15 -23.14
N ASN A 50 2.31 -5.56 -24.27
CA ASN A 50 3.14 -4.64 -25.05
C ASN A 50 3.14 -3.19 -24.52
N TYR A 51 2.34 -2.86 -23.51
CA TYR A 51 2.37 -1.57 -22.81
C TYR A 51 3.46 -1.56 -21.73
N ALA A 52 4.70 -1.84 -22.14
CA ALA A 52 5.83 -2.06 -21.23
C ALA A 52 6.07 -0.88 -20.28
N THR A 53 5.89 0.36 -20.74
CA THR A 53 6.18 1.57 -19.95
C THR A 53 5.35 1.66 -18.67
N PHE A 54 4.10 1.20 -18.68
CA PHE A 54 3.26 1.21 -17.48
C PHE A 54 3.73 0.17 -16.46
N GLY A 55 3.92 -1.08 -16.91
CA GLY A 55 4.40 -2.16 -16.05
C GLY A 55 5.80 -1.91 -15.48
N ASP A 56 6.72 -1.42 -16.31
CA ASP A 56 8.10 -1.14 -15.92
C ASP A 56 8.18 0.09 -15.01
N GLY A 57 7.38 1.13 -15.27
CA GLY A 57 7.25 2.27 -14.36
C GLY A 57 6.73 1.86 -12.99
N ALA A 58 5.73 0.98 -12.92
CA ALA A 58 5.23 0.46 -11.65
C ALA A 58 6.27 -0.38 -10.89
N LYS A 59 7.06 -1.20 -11.60
CA LYS A 59 8.17 -1.96 -10.99
C LYS A 59 9.27 -1.04 -10.45
N LEU A 60 9.61 0.00 -11.19
CA LEU A 60 10.60 0.99 -10.76
C LEU A 60 10.12 1.70 -9.48
N ALA A 61 8.88 2.19 -9.48
CA ALA A 61 8.29 2.82 -8.31
C ALA A 61 8.22 1.87 -7.11
N LEU A 62 7.87 0.59 -7.32
CA LEU A 62 7.88 -0.43 -6.27
C LEU A 62 9.28 -0.58 -5.64
N ALA A 63 10.32 -0.67 -6.48
CA ALA A 63 11.69 -0.81 -6.03
C ALA A 63 12.13 0.41 -5.21
N GLU A 64 11.87 1.62 -5.70
CA GLU A 64 12.18 2.87 -5.01
C GLU A 64 11.47 2.98 -3.65
N ILE A 65 10.16 2.68 -3.61
CA ILE A 65 9.35 2.73 -2.38
C ILE A 65 9.88 1.73 -1.36
N ASN A 66 10.12 0.49 -1.77
CA ASN A 66 10.58 -0.57 -0.86
C ASN A 66 12.01 -0.32 -0.37
N GLN A 67 12.90 0.20 -1.24
CA GLN A 67 14.25 0.61 -0.86
C GLN A 67 14.25 1.77 0.14
N ALA A 68 13.26 2.66 0.07
CA ALA A 68 13.06 3.76 1.01
C ALA A 68 12.40 3.33 2.35
N GLY A 69 12.19 2.04 2.59
CA GLY A 69 11.58 1.52 3.81
C GLY A 69 10.08 1.23 3.72
N GLY A 70 9.51 1.31 2.52
CA GLY A 70 8.11 0.99 2.26
C GLY A 70 7.12 2.08 2.69
N VAL A 71 5.84 1.71 2.81
CA VAL A 71 4.76 2.63 3.18
C VAL A 71 4.38 2.41 4.65
N LEU A 72 4.64 3.41 5.49
CA LEU A 72 4.42 3.31 6.95
C LEU A 72 5.17 2.11 7.56
N GLY A 73 6.39 1.85 7.08
CA GLY A 73 7.23 0.71 7.49
C GLY A 73 6.81 -0.64 6.89
N ARG A 74 5.79 -0.70 6.02
CA ARG A 74 5.35 -1.92 5.34
C ARG A 74 5.95 -2.01 3.94
N GLN A 75 6.59 -3.14 3.65
CA GLN A 75 6.98 -3.49 2.29
C GLN A 75 5.73 -3.64 1.41
N VAL A 76 5.83 -3.19 0.16
CA VAL A 76 4.76 -3.25 -0.82
C VAL A 76 5.00 -4.45 -1.74
N GLU A 77 3.91 -5.10 -2.17
CA GLU A 77 3.91 -6.14 -3.20
C GLU A 77 2.89 -5.79 -4.28
N LEU A 78 3.28 -5.93 -5.55
CA LEU A 78 2.37 -5.76 -6.67
C LEU A 78 1.77 -7.10 -7.09
N ILE A 79 0.43 -7.18 -7.08
CA ILE A 79 -0.32 -8.33 -7.58
C ILE A 79 -0.77 -8.05 -9.01
N TYR A 80 -0.17 -8.75 -9.97
CA TYR A 80 -0.34 -8.48 -11.39
C TYR A 80 -1.53 -9.23 -12.00
N LYS A 81 -2.34 -8.51 -12.78
CA LYS A 81 -3.33 -9.04 -13.72
C LYS A 81 -3.10 -8.42 -15.09
N VAL A 82 -3.44 -9.14 -16.15
CA VAL A 82 -3.40 -8.63 -17.53
C VAL A 82 -4.85 -8.58 -18.04
N GLU A 83 -5.20 -7.50 -18.73
CA GLU A 83 -6.54 -7.28 -19.29
C GLU A 83 -6.78 -8.12 -20.56
N THR A 84 -6.63 -9.45 -20.47
CA THR A 84 -6.92 -10.40 -21.57
C THR A 84 -8.32 -11.02 -21.50
N GLY A 85 -9.11 -10.66 -20.48
CA GLY A 85 -10.42 -11.24 -20.22
C GLY A 85 -11.38 -10.23 -19.57
N SER A 86 -12.24 -10.73 -18.69
CA SER A 86 -13.15 -9.87 -17.94
C SER A 86 -12.38 -8.97 -16.98
N ILE A 87 -12.36 -7.66 -17.28
CA ILE A 87 -11.77 -6.64 -16.41
C ILE A 87 -12.45 -6.63 -15.03
N ALA A 88 -13.76 -6.86 -14.99
CA ALA A 88 -14.53 -6.90 -13.76
C ALA A 88 -14.08 -8.04 -12.85
N ASP A 89 -13.85 -9.22 -13.41
CA ASP A 89 -13.41 -10.38 -12.63
C ASP A 89 -11.97 -10.22 -12.17
N SER A 90 -11.10 -9.63 -13.01
CA SER A 90 -9.73 -9.31 -12.62
C SER A 90 -9.70 -8.33 -11.44
N ALA A 91 -10.54 -7.29 -11.48
CA ALA A 91 -10.63 -6.32 -10.39
C ALA A 91 -11.22 -6.93 -9.11
N ARG A 92 -12.26 -7.77 -9.21
CA ARG A 92 -12.81 -8.49 -8.05
C ARG A 92 -11.82 -9.46 -7.45
N GLU A 93 -11.07 -10.20 -8.27
CA GLU A 93 -10.07 -11.11 -7.76
C GLU A 93 -8.99 -10.36 -6.98
N LEU A 94 -8.53 -9.21 -7.48
CA LEU A 94 -7.60 -8.34 -6.77
C LEU A 94 -8.19 -7.85 -5.44
N ALA A 95 -9.41 -7.33 -5.45
CA ALA A 95 -10.03 -6.73 -4.26
C ALA A 95 -10.45 -7.78 -3.21
N GLU A 96 -11.14 -8.84 -3.62
CA GLU A 96 -11.83 -9.76 -2.73
C GLU A 96 -10.99 -10.99 -2.36
N LYS A 97 -10.18 -11.50 -3.29
CA LYS A 97 -9.36 -12.71 -3.07
C LYS A 97 -7.94 -12.35 -2.65
N GLU A 98 -7.32 -11.43 -3.36
CA GLU A 98 -5.95 -11.01 -3.07
C GLU A 98 -5.88 -9.95 -1.95
N ASN A 99 -7.02 -9.37 -1.58
CA ASN A 99 -7.16 -8.38 -0.51
C ASN A 99 -6.20 -7.19 -0.68
N VAL A 100 -6.07 -6.70 -1.92
CA VAL A 100 -5.23 -5.52 -2.20
C VAL A 100 -5.88 -4.26 -1.62
N VAL A 101 -5.05 -3.31 -1.20
CA VAL A 101 -5.55 -2.05 -0.60
C VAL A 101 -5.95 -1.00 -1.65
N ALA A 102 -5.43 -1.13 -2.86
CA ALA A 102 -5.72 -0.26 -4.00
C ALA A 102 -5.40 -1.01 -5.30
N ILE A 103 -5.95 -0.52 -6.41
CA ILE A 103 -5.68 -1.04 -7.75
C ILE A 103 -5.09 0.09 -8.62
N LEU A 104 -3.99 -0.22 -9.32
CA LEU A 104 -3.42 0.59 -10.38
C LEU A 104 -3.94 0.12 -11.73
N GLY A 105 -4.42 1.06 -12.54
CA GLY A 105 -5.22 0.77 -13.73
C GLY A 105 -6.69 0.50 -13.39
N PRO A 106 -7.54 0.28 -14.40
CA PRO A 106 -7.20 0.12 -15.81
C PRO A 106 -6.80 1.43 -16.51
N MET A 107 -6.15 1.29 -17.67
CA MET A 107 -5.66 2.43 -18.47
C MET A 107 -6.68 2.93 -19.51
N PHE A 108 -7.59 2.06 -19.96
CA PHE A 108 -8.57 2.42 -20.98
C PHE A 108 -9.91 2.84 -20.34
N SER A 109 -10.51 3.93 -20.83
CA SER A 109 -11.80 4.44 -20.32
C SER A 109 -12.91 3.40 -20.38
N SER A 110 -12.98 2.61 -21.46
CA SER A 110 -13.94 1.51 -21.63
C SER A 110 -13.88 0.44 -20.54
N SER A 111 -12.73 0.35 -19.87
CA SER A 111 -12.44 -0.63 -18.84
C SER A 111 -12.65 -0.03 -17.47
N ALA A 112 -12.22 1.23 -17.26
CA ALA A 112 -12.42 1.97 -16.02
C ALA A 112 -13.92 2.08 -15.64
N VAL A 113 -14.78 2.42 -16.60
CA VAL A 113 -16.24 2.53 -16.36
C VAL A 113 -16.90 1.22 -15.93
N LYS A 114 -16.26 0.07 -16.20
CA LYS A 114 -16.75 -1.25 -15.77
C LYS A 114 -16.28 -1.65 -14.38
N VAL A 115 -15.17 -1.06 -13.91
CA VAL A 115 -14.56 -1.37 -12.62
C VAL A 115 -15.17 -0.52 -11.50
N GLY A 116 -15.33 0.78 -11.71
CA GLY A 116 -15.81 1.70 -10.67
C GLY A 116 -17.07 1.24 -9.94
N PRO A 117 -18.16 0.86 -10.64
CA PRO A 117 -19.42 0.49 -9.98
C PRO A 117 -19.38 -0.79 -9.13
N ILE A 118 -18.32 -1.61 -9.22
CA ILE A 118 -18.25 -2.91 -8.57
C ILE A 118 -17.13 -3.01 -7.52
N ILE A 119 -16.30 -1.98 -7.38
CA ILE A 119 -15.13 -1.97 -6.48
C ILE A 119 -15.30 -0.86 -5.44
N ASN A 120 -15.04 -1.20 -4.17
CA ASN A 120 -15.14 -0.28 -3.03
C ASN A 120 -13.78 0.06 -2.39
N ILE A 121 -12.68 -0.10 -3.15
CA ILE A 121 -11.32 0.31 -2.77
C ILE A 121 -10.80 1.31 -3.79
N PRO A 122 -9.80 2.15 -3.45
CA PRO A 122 -9.22 3.11 -4.39
C PRO A 122 -8.71 2.43 -5.68
N VAL A 123 -9.14 2.96 -6.82
CA VAL A 123 -8.69 2.54 -8.14
C VAL A 123 -8.10 3.75 -8.86
N ILE A 124 -6.80 3.69 -9.12
CA ILE A 124 -6.04 4.78 -9.73
C ILE A 124 -5.95 4.49 -11.22
N VAL A 125 -6.69 5.25 -12.03
CA VAL A 125 -6.88 4.97 -13.46
C VAL A 125 -6.11 5.94 -14.34
N GLY A 126 -5.52 5.41 -15.42
CA GLY A 126 -4.92 6.22 -16.49
C GLY A 126 -5.93 6.69 -17.54
N ALA A 127 -7.20 6.33 -17.39
CA ALA A 127 -8.28 6.73 -18.29
C ALA A 127 -8.56 8.25 -18.21
N THR A 128 -9.06 8.82 -19.30
CA THR A 128 -9.36 10.26 -19.40
C THR A 128 -10.79 10.55 -19.86
N GLY A 129 -11.61 9.53 -20.10
CA GLY A 129 -13.01 9.71 -20.51
C GLY A 129 -13.78 10.59 -19.53
N ALA A 130 -14.61 11.50 -20.04
CA ALA A 130 -15.41 12.38 -19.20
C ALA A 130 -16.44 11.61 -18.37
N ASP A 131 -16.86 10.46 -18.85
CA ASP A 131 -17.79 9.52 -18.24
C ASP A 131 -17.17 8.69 -17.10
N VAL A 132 -15.83 8.57 -17.04
CA VAL A 132 -15.13 7.73 -16.06
C VAL A 132 -15.42 8.16 -14.62
N THR A 133 -15.48 9.47 -14.35
CA THR A 133 -15.83 10.03 -13.03
C THR A 133 -17.21 10.66 -13.00
N ASN A 134 -18.04 10.40 -14.01
CA ASN A 134 -19.37 11.01 -14.09
C ASN A 134 -20.41 10.14 -13.35
N THR A 135 -20.14 9.86 -12.08
CA THR A 135 -20.97 9.01 -11.22
C THR A 135 -22.04 9.80 -10.45
N GLY A 136 -22.16 11.12 -10.68
CA GLY A 136 -23.18 11.95 -10.04
C GLY A 136 -22.95 12.18 -8.55
N ASN A 137 -21.69 12.21 -8.10
CA ASN A 137 -21.28 12.25 -6.69
C ASN A 137 -21.68 10.99 -5.89
N ASP A 138 -21.67 9.81 -6.51
CA ASP A 138 -21.83 8.57 -5.76
C ASP A 138 -20.69 8.46 -4.72
N PRO A 139 -20.98 8.41 -3.41
CA PRO A 139 -19.95 8.30 -2.38
C PRO A 139 -19.16 6.98 -2.44
N ARG A 140 -19.57 6.05 -3.31
CA ARG A 140 -18.88 4.79 -3.59
C ARG A 140 -18.03 4.85 -4.86
N ASP A 141 -17.92 6.00 -5.51
CA ASP A 141 -17.00 6.18 -6.62
C ASP A 141 -15.57 6.34 -6.09
N PHE A 142 -14.81 5.25 -6.19
CA PHE A 142 -13.40 5.19 -5.79
C PHE A 142 -12.46 5.26 -7.00
N LEU A 143 -12.91 5.79 -8.15
CA LEU A 143 -12.05 6.02 -9.30
C LEU A 143 -11.29 7.35 -9.18
N PHE A 144 -9.96 7.29 -9.20
CA PHE A 144 -9.07 8.45 -9.15
C PHE A 144 -8.29 8.58 -10.45
N LEU A 145 -8.47 9.70 -11.15
CA LEU A 145 -7.77 10.00 -12.39
C LEU A 145 -6.37 10.56 -12.09
N VAL A 146 -5.35 9.97 -12.71
CA VAL A 146 -3.97 10.54 -12.71
C VAL A 146 -3.70 11.41 -13.93
N ALA A 147 -4.53 11.28 -14.97
CA ALA A 147 -4.50 12.11 -16.16
C ALA A 147 -5.70 13.06 -16.17
N ASN A 148 -5.54 14.25 -16.75
CA ASN A 148 -6.63 15.22 -16.84
C ASN A 148 -7.80 14.64 -17.65
N SER A 149 -9.04 14.84 -17.18
CA SER A 149 -10.23 14.46 -17.94
C SER A 149 -10.25 15.15 -19.31
N ASN A 150 -10.71 14.44 -20.34
CA ASN A 150 -10.92 14.98 -21.68
C ASN A 150 -11.86 16.19 -21.66
N ALA A 151 -12.82 16.25 -20.71
CA ALA A 151 -13.69 17.41 -20.54
C ALA A 151 -12.90 18.66 -20.13
N LEU A 152 -11.94 18.52 -19.21
CA LEU A 152 -11.06 19.61 -18.79
C LEU A 152 -10.13 20.01 -19.94
N GLN A 153 -9.51 19.05 -20.61
CA GLN A 153 -8.62 19.31 -21.75
C GLN A 153 -9.35 20.04 -22.89
N ALA A 154 -10.57 19.60 -23.23
CA ALA A 154 -11.39 20.23 -24.25
C ALA A 154 -11.76 21.67 -23.87
N LYS A 155 -12.10 21.93 -22.61
CA LYS A 155 -12.39 23.28 -22.10
C LYS A 155 -11.18 24.20 -22.25
N VAL A 156 -9.99 23.73 -21.88
CA VAL A 156 -8.74 24.50 -22.00
C VAL A 156 -8.43 24.79 -23.48
N MET A 157 -8.55 23.78 -24.35
CA MET A 157 -8.27 23.93 -25.77
C MET A 157 -9.25 24.88 -26.47
N ALA A 158 -10.55 24.77 -26.18
CA ALA A 158 -11.55 25.70 -26.69
C ALA A 158 -11.28 27.14 -26.18
N GLY A 159 -10.91 27.28 -24.90
CA GLY A 159 -10.51 28.56 -24.32
C GLY A 159 -9.33 29.18 -25.06
N PHE A 160 -8.31 28.41 -25.38
CA PHE A 160 -7.15 28.87 -26.14
C PHE A 160 -7.54 29.37 -27.55
N VAL A 161 -8.37 28.61 -28.25
CA VAL A 161 -8.83 28.99 -29.60
C VAL A 161 -9.63 30.30 -29.59
N VAL A 162 -10.51 30.49 -28.61
CA VAL A 162 -11.37 31.67 -28.53
C VAL A 162 -10.61 32.88 -27.99
N ASN A 163 -9.85 32.72 -26.92
CA ASN A 163 -9.27 33.83 -26.16
C ASN A 163 -7.89 34.25 -26.66
N ASP A 164 -7.04 33.29 -27.02
CA ASP A 164 -5.65 33.57 -27.43
C ASP A 164 -5.53 33.68 -28.96
N LEU A 165 -6.29 32.87 -29.71
CA LEU A 165 -6.26 32.90 -31.18
C LEU A 165 -7.40 33.73 -31.82
N GLY A 166 -8.40 34.13 -31.04
CA GLY A 166 -9.51 34.97 -31.51
C GLY A 166 -10.42 34.32 -32.55
N LYS A 167 -10.48 32.98 -32.60
CA LYS A 167 -11.35 32.25 -33.53
C LYS A 167 -12.66 31.87 -32.83
N LYS A 168 -13.78 32.28 -33.42
CA LYS A 168 -15.14 32.06 -32.90
C LYS A 168 -15.93 31.18 -33.85
#